data_AF-A0A4R8RIC0-F1
#
_entry.id   AF-A0A4R8RIC0-F1
#
_cell.length_a   1.000
_cell.length_b   1.000
_cell.length_c   1.000
_cell.angle_alpha   90.00
_cell.angle_beta   90.00
_cell.angle_gamma   90.00
#
_symmetry.space_group_name_H-M   'P 1'
#
loop_
_entity.id
_entity.type
_entity.pdbx_description
1 polymer ?
#
loop_
_entity_poly.entity_id
_entity_poly.type
_entity_poly.pdbx_seq_one_letter_code
_entity_poly.pdbx_strand_id
1 'polypeptide(L)'
;MASAVTKAILSPPLRRAFAQSRGFQTSTKSLLPSGFGVGSSIPPSYFQKPSLPANTVVRFVPQQTAWIVERMGKFNRILDPGLAILIPFIDRISYVKSLKEIAIEIPSQSAITADNVTLELDGVLYTRVFDAYKASYGVEDAEYAISQLAQTTMRSEIGQLTLDHVLKERAALNTNITAAINEAAQAWGVTCLRYEIRDIHAPAGVVEAMHRQVTAERSKRAEILDSEGQRQSAINIAEGRKQSVILASEAMRAEQINRASGEAEAILMKAKATAAGIDAIAKSIAEGEDAARGAVSLSVAEKYVDAFAKLAKESTAVVVPGNVGDIGGMIATGLSVYGKVGEAQARTMANKMVSKEAEDGEAGNPKELKDSVLESFDETAARQ
;
A
#
# COMPACT_ATOMS: atom_id res chain seq x y z
N MET A 1 -16.84 49.42 1.28
CA MET A 1 -17.10 49.84 -0.12
C MET A 1 -17.72 48.64 -0.81
N ALA A 2 -19.04 48.56 -0.91
CA ALA A 2 -19.86 49.09 -2.03
C ALA A 2 -19.55 48.29 -3.31
N SER A 3 -20.48 47.63 -4.01
CA SER A 3 -21.88 47.91 -4.31
C SER A 3 -22.50 46.58 -4.79
N ALA A 4 -23.63 46.05 -4.29
CA ALA A 4 -25.00 46.50 -4.52
C ALA A 4 -25.34 46.71 -6.02
N VAL A 5 -26.31 45.94 -6.54
CA VAL A 5 -27.47 46.36 -7.35
C VAL A 5 -28.08 45.11 -8.03
N THR A 6 -29.39 44.84 -8.22
CA THR A 6 -30.70 45.26 -7.69
C THR A 6 -31.78 44.45 -8.46
N LYS A 7 -32.84 43.93 -7.79
CA LYS A 7 -34.25 43.65 -8.26
C LYS A 7 -34.48 42.67 -9.44
N ALA A 8 -35.62 41.97 -9.61
CA ALA A 8 -36.98 41.96 -9.04
C ALA A 8 -37.58 40.54 -9.29
N ILE A 9 -38.28 39.89 -8.37
CA ILE A 9 -39.74 39.94 -8.10
C ILE A 9 -40.61 40.01 -9.37
N LEU A 10 -41.20 38.86 -9.77
CA LEU A 10 -42.59 38.81 -10.24
C LEU A 10 -43.19 37.40 -10.09
N SER A 11 -44.35 37.33 -9.42
CA SER A 11 -45.23 36.19 -9.23
C SER A 11 -46.09 35.88 -10.49
N PRO A 12 -46.79 34.73 -10.55
CA PRO A 12 -47.22 34.09 -11.81
C PRO A 12 -48.67 34.45 -12.21
N PRO A 13 -49.10 34.17 -13.46
CA PRO A 13 -50.51 34.29 -13.83
C PRO A 13 -51.28 32.96 -13.71
N LEU A 14 -52.50 33.10 -13.21
CA LEU A 14 -53.60 32.14 -13.12
C LEU A 14 -54.18 31.73 -14.49
N ARG A 15 -54.53 30.44 -14.65
CA ARG A 15 -55.65 29.82 -15.40
C ARG A 15 -55.24 28.37 -15.72
N ARG A 16 -56.04 27.30 -15.59
CA ARG A 16 -57.48 27.10 -15.74
C ARG A 16 -57.86 25.81 -14.99
N ALA A 17 -59.00 25.83 -14.32
CA ALA A 17 -59.62 24.65 -13.74
C ALA A 17 -60.09 23.68 -14.83
N PHE A 18 -59.72 22.41 -14.73
CA PHE A 18 -60.41 21.29 -15.36
C PHE A 18 -60.87 20.35 -14.26
N ALA A 19 -62.19 20.30 -14.07
CA ALA A 19 -62.86 19.33 -13.24
C ALA A 19 -62.90 17.99 -14.00
N GLN A 20 -62.44 16.91 -13.37
CA GLN A 20 -62.76 15.55 -13.79
C GLN A 20 -63.19 14.70 -12.59
N SER A 21 -64.48 14.39 -12.62
CA SER A 21 -65.16 13.14 -12.24
C SER A 21 -64.80 12.45 -10.92
N ARG A 22 -65.78 12.52 -10.02
CA ARG A 22 -66.04 11.61 -8.90
C ARG A 22 -65.93 10.13 -9.32
N GLY A 23 -65.00 9.41 -8.68
CA GLY A 23 -65.02 7.95 -8.60
C GLY A 23 -65.63 7.53 -7.27
N PHE A 24 -66.77 6.85 -7.32
CA PHE A 24 -67.43 6.22 -6.17
C PHE A 24 -66.51 5.18 -5.52
N GLN A 25 -66.12 5.39 -4.27
CA GLN A 25 -65.61 4.32 -3.40
C GLN A 25 -66.66 4.03 -2.33
N THR A 26 -67.36 2.92 -2.50
CA THR A 26 -68.24 2.33 -1.49
C THR A 26 -67.38 1.62 -0.44
N SER A 27 -67.05 2.31 0.65
CA SER A 27 -66.55 1.68 1.86
C SER A 27 -67.61 1.84 2.94
N THR A 28 -68.33 0.75 3.21
CA THR A 28 -69.24 0.63 4.36
C THR A 28 -68.40 0.65 5.64
N LYS A 29 -68.25 1.84 6.26
CA LYS A 29 -67.77 1.97 7.64
C LYS A 29 -68.90 1.58 8.59
N SER A 30 -68.71 0.50 9.34
CA SER A 30 -69.57 0.18 10.48
C SER A 30 -69.32 1.17 11.61
N LEU A 31 -70.39 1.81 12.07
CA LEU A 31 -70.45 2.72 13.20
C LEU A 31 -70.55 1.93 14.50
N LEU A 32 -69.59 2.09 15.42
CA LEU A 32 -69.79 1.92 16.87
C LEU A 32 -69.07 3.07 17.60
N PRO A 33 -69.63 3.57 18.72
CA PRO A 33 -69.32 4.90 19.24
C PRO A 33 -68.10 4.92 20.16
N SER A 34 -67.52 6.11 20.23
CA SER A 34 -66.39 6.56 21.05
C SER A 34 -66.58 6.37 22.56
N GLY A 35 -65.54 5.87 23.24
CA GLY A 35 -65.39 5.91 24.69
C GLY A 35 -63.94 5.70 25.16
N PHE A 36 -63.39 6.76 25.76
CA PHE A 36 -62.29 6.84 26.75
C PHE A 36 -60.88 6.31 26.45
N GLY A 37 -59.89 7.16 26.76
CA GLY A 37 -58.47 7.00 26.47
C GLY A 37 -57.76 5.87 27.21
N VAL A 38 -56.62 5.46 26.64
CA VAL A 38 -55.27 5.44 27.23
C VAL A 38 -54.35 5.09 26.06
N GLY A 39 -53.26 5.84 25.90
CA GLY A 39 -52.25 5.57 24.88
C GLY A 39 -51.50 4.28 25.21
N SER A 40 -51.99 3.15 24.68
CA SER A 40 -51.24 1.91 24.56
C SER A 40 -50.88 1.71 23.10
N SER A 41 -49.60 1.55 22.82
CA SER A 41 -49.08 1.07 21.55
C SER A 41 -49.75 -0.26 21.23
N ILE A 42 -50.67 -0.26 20.28
CA ILE A 42 -51.30 -1.46 19.72
C ILE A 42 -50.17 -2.33 19.16
N PRO A 43 -49.91 -3.53 19.68
CA PRO A 43 -48.91 -4.42 19.09
C PRO A 43 -49.32 -4.73 17.65
N PRO A 44 -48.36 -4.87 16.70
CA PRO A 44 -48.68 -5.20 15.33
C PRO A 44 -49.52 -6.49 15.33
N SER A 45 -50.69 -6.39 14.70
CA SER A 45 -51.71 -7.43 14.74
C SER A 45 -51.30 -8.60 13.85
N TYR A 46 -50.49 -9.53 14.38
CA TYR A 46 -50.09 -10.76 13.68
C TYR A 46 -51.29 -11.61 13.22
N PHE A 47 -52.44 -11.49 13.89
CA PHE A 47 -53.61 -12.35 13.65
C PHE A 47 -54.71 -11.73 12.79
N GLN A 48 -54.50 -10.58 12.13
CA GLN A 48 -55.54 -10.01 11.29
C GLN A 48 -55.63 -10.77 9.96
N LYS A 49 -56.43 -11.85 9.95
CA LYS A 49 -56.72 -12.62 8.73
C LYS A 49 -57.33 -11.67 7.69
N PRO A 50 -56.76 -11.54 6.48
CA PRO A 50 -57.37 -10.74 5.43
C PRO A 50 -58.78 -11.27 5.14
N SER A 51 -59.74 -10.36 4.95
CA SER A 51 -61.12 -10.74 4.66
C SER A 51 -61.14 -11.58 3.38
N LEU A 52 -61.62 -12.83 3.49
CA LEU A 52 -61.73 -13.73 2.35
C LEU A 52 -62.71 -13.14 1.32
N PRO A 53 -62.40 -13.21 0.01
CA PRO A 53 -63.29 -12.71 -1.02
C PRO A 53 -64.60 -13.49 -1.04
N ALA A 54 -65.73 -12.78 -1.24
CA ALA A 54 -67.04 -13.41 -1.32
C ALA A 54 -67.18 -14.33 -2.54
N ASN A 55 -67.81 -15.49 -2.35
CA ASN A 55 -68.04 -16.47 -3.42
C ASN A 55 -69.00 -15.90 -4.46
N THR A 56 -68.52 -15.73 -5.69
CA THR A 56 -69.30 -15.33 -6.86
C THR A 56 -69.01 -16.32 -7.98
N VAL A 57 -69.95 -16.52 -8.92
CA VAL A 57 -69.84 -17.52 -10.00
C VAL A 57 -68.57 -17.34 -10.83
N VAL A 58 -68.20 -16.09 -11.11
CA VAL A 58 -66.99 -15.73 -11.83
C VAL A 58 -66.12 -14.87 -10.92
N ARG A 59 -64.85 -15.25 -10.76
CA ARG A 59 -63.84 -14.49 -10.03
C ARG A 59 -62.56 -14.39 -10.84
N PHE A 60 -61.92 -13.24 -10.73
CA PHE A 60 -60.59 -13.02 -11.27
C PHE A 60 -59.58 -13.18 -10.14
N VAL A 61 -58.72 -14.19 -10.26
CA VAL A 61 -57.62 -14.43 -9.33
C VAL A 61 -56.47 -13.52 -9.73
N PRO A 62 -56.02 -12.61 -8.85
CA PRO A 62 -54.87 -11.74 -9.12
C PRO A 62 -53.59 -12.52 -9.41
N GLN A 63 -52.71 -11.94 -10.21
CA GLN A 63 -51.39 -12.50 -10.46
C GLN A 63 -50.59 -12.66 -9.16
N GLN A 64 -49.78 -13.73 -9.07
CA GLN A 64 -48.97 -14.05 -7.89
C GLN A 64 -49.80 -14.27 -6.61
N THR A 65 -51.04 -14.74 -6.75
CA THR A 65 -51.87 -15.20 -5.62
C THR A 65 -52.46 -16.57 -5.93
N ALA A 66 -52.49 -17.44 -4.93
CA ALA A 66 -53.08 -18.76 -5.00
C ALA A 66 -54.30 -18.81 -4.08
N TRP A 67 -55.46 -19.13 -4.65
CA TRP A 67 -56.71 -19.27 -3.89
C TRP A 67 -57.05 -20.74 -3.75
N ILE A 68 -57.30 -21.17 -2.52
CA ILE A 68 -57.60 -22.57 -2.21
C ILE A 68 -59.10 -22.72 -2.01
N VAL A 69 -59.68 -23.60 -2.82
CA VAL A 69 -61.12 -23.85 -2.84
C VAL A 69 -61.41 -25.17 -2.15
N GLU A 70 -62.32 -25.10 -1.19
CA GLU A 70 -62.92 -26.25 -0.54
C GLU A 70 -64.32 -26.48 -1.08
N ARG A 71 -64.67 -27.75 -1.29
CA ARG A 71 -66.02 -28.20 -1.62
C ARG A 71 -66.58 -28.96 -0.43
N MET A 72 -67.64 -28.43 0.18
CA MET A 72 -68.27 -29.04 1.36
C MET A 72 -67.26 -29.36 2.48
N GLY A 73 -66.26 -28.50 2.67
CA GLY A 73 -65.22 -28.65 3.70
C GLY A 73 -64.05 -29.58 3.34
N LYS A 74 -64.02 -30.16 2.13
CA LYS A 74 -62.87 -30.93 1.63
C LYS A 74 -62.08 -30.12 0.60
N PHE A 75 -60.76 -30.22 0.61
CA PHE A 75 -59.92 -29.65 -0.44
C PHE A 75 -60.37 -30.15 -1.83
N ASN A 76 -60.53 -29.21 -2.77
CA ASN A 76 -60.92 -29.51 -4.14
C ASN A 76 -59.78 -29.18 -5.13
N ARG A 77 -59.39 -27.90 -5.21
CA ARG A 77 -58.33 -27.45 -6.13
C ARG A 77 -57.72 -26.12 -5.70
N ILE A 78 -56.53 -25.84 -6.22
CA ILE A 78 -55.88 -24.53 -6.17
C ILE A 78 -56.26 -23.77 -7.46
N LEU A 79 -56.64 -22.50 -7.35
CA LEU A 79 -56.92 -21.66 -8.50
C LEU A 79 -55.67 -20.89 -8.91
N ASP A 80 -55.25 -21.09 -10.16
CA ASP A 80 -54.20 -20.33 -10.81
C ASP A 80 -54.67 -18.91 -11.20
N PRO A 81 -53.74 -17.96 -11.44
CA PRO A 81 -54.08 -16.61 -11.86
C PRO A 81 -54.92 -16.58 -13.15
N GLY A 82 -55.97 -15.75 -13.15
CA GLY A 82 -56.87 -15.61 -14.30
C GLY A 82 -58.34 -15.78 -13.95
N LEU A 83 -59.15 -16.17 -14.93
CA LEU A 83 -60.59 -16.35 -14.76
C LEU A 83 -60.87 -17.71 -14.11
N ALA A 84 -61.40 -17.66 -12.89
CA ALA A 84 -61.84 -18.82 -12.14
C ALA A 84 -63.37 -18.87 -12.07
N ILE A 85 -63.93 -20.04 -12.36
CA ILE A 85 -65.37 -20.32 -12.26
C ILE A 85 -65.60 -21.13 -10.99
N LEU A 86 -66.46 -20.62 -10.11
CA LEU A 86 -66.82 -21.28 -8.85
C LEU A 86 -68.32 -21.51 -8.81
N ILE A 87 -68.74 -22.64 -8.24
CA ILE A 87 -70.16 -22.91 -8.02
C ILE A 87 -70.55 -22.27 -6.67
N PRO A 88 -71.39 -21.21 -6.65
CA PRO A 88 -71.82 -20.60 -5.40
C PRO A 88 -72.54 -21.66 -4.54
N PHE A 89 -72.51 -21.48 -3.22
CA PHE A 89 -73.04 -22.41 -2.19
C PHE A 89 -72.22 -23.69 -1.95
N ILE A 90 -71.67 -24.32 -2.99
CA ILE A 90 -70.92 -25.59 -2.86
C ILE A 90 -69.42 -25.35 -2.64
N ASP A 91 -68.84 -24.47 -3.46
CA ASP A 91 -67.42 -24.14 -3.41
C ASP A 91 -67.19 -22.91 -2.50
N ARG A 92 -66.19 -22.98 -1.61
CA ARG A 92 -65.79 -21.91 -0.69
C ARG A 92 -64.30 -21.64 -0.80
N ILE A 93 -63.92 -20.37 -0.92
CA ILE A 93 -62.52 -19.95 -0.83
C ILE A 93 -62.13 -19.93 0.65
N SER A 94 -61.28 -20.86 1.07
CA SER A 94 -60.90 -21.06 2.47
C SER A 94 -59.61 -20.30 2.81
N TYR A 95 -58.64 -20.32 1.88
CA TYR A 95 -57.34 -19.67 2.05
C TYR A 95 -56.95 -18.87 0.81
N VAL A 96 -56.33 -17.72 1.04
CA VAL A 96 -55.71 -16.89 0.01
C VAL A 96 -54.27 -16.68 0.42
N LYS A 97 -53.32 -17.18 -0.38
CA LYS A 97 -51.89 -17.05 -0.12
C LYS A 97 -51.23 -16.23 -1.24
N SER A 98 -50.41 -15.26 -0.85
CA SER A 98 -49.55 -14.55 -1.79
C SER A 98 -48.35 -15.44 -2.11
N LEU A 99 -48.01 -15.55 -3.41
CA LEU A 99 -46.82 -16.25 -3.87
C LEU A 99 -45.59 -15.32 -3.97
N LYS A 100 -45.81 -14.03 -3.72
CA LYS A 100 -44.74 -13.01 -3.72
C LYS A 100 -43.78 -13.24 -2.55
N GLU A 101 -42.54 -12.82 -2.76
CA GLU A 101 -41.56 -12.73 -1.68
C GLU A 101 -42.00 -11.70 -0.64
N ILE A 102 -41.89 -12.07 0.63
CA ILE A 102 -42.16 -11.22 1.77
C ILE A 102 -40.95 -11.21 2.70
N ALA A 103 -40.71 -10.06 3.33
CA ALA A 103 -39.71 -9.90 4.36
C ALA A 103 -40.38 -9.98 5.74
N ILE A 104 -39.93 -10.92 6.56
CA ILE A 104 -40.39 -11.13 7.94
C ILE A 104 -39.25 -10.68 8.86
N GLU A 105 -39.53 -9.71 9.72
CA GLU A 105 -38.58 -9.27 10.74
C GLU A 105 -38.54 -10.29 11.88
N ILE A 106 -37.34 -10.71 12.24
CA ILE A 106 -37.09 -11.59 13.38
C ILE A 106 -36.75 -10.72 14.59
N PRO A 107 -37.50 -10.83 15.70
CA PRO A 107 -37.25 -10.01 16.89
C PRO A 107 -35.88 -10.31 17.48
N SER A 108 -35.26 -9.29 18.09
CA SER A 108 -33.94 -9.42 18.71
C SER A 108 -33.91 -10.54 19.74
N GLN A 109 -32.93 -11.45 19.63
CA GLN A 109 -32.73 -12.58 20.53
C GLN A 109 -31.36 -12.50 21.19
N SER A 110 -31.30 -12.87 22.47
CA SER A 110 -30.04 -13.11 23.15
C SER A 110 -29.57 -14.55 22.90
N ALA A 111 -28.32 -14.70 22.46
CA ALA A 111 -27.63 -15.96 22.22
C ALA A 111 -26.25 -15.96 22.88
N ILE A 112 -25.76 -17.13 23.27
CA ILE A 112 -24.43 -17.31 23.87
C ILE A 112 -23.56 -18.01 22.83
N THR A 113 -22.38 -17.46 22.55
CA THR A 113 -21.39 -18.06 21.63
C THR A 113 -20.61 -19.19 22.30
N ALA A 114 -19.81 -19.93 21.52
CA ALA A 114 -18.92 -20.98 22.02
C ALA A 114 -17.90 -20.46 23.07
N ASP A 115 -17.54 -19.17 23.01
CA ASP A 115 -16.63 -18.52 23.97
C ASP A 115 -17.35 -18.01 25.23
N ASN A 116 -18.61 -18.40 25.43
CA ASN A 116 -19.43 -17.97 26.56
C ASN A 116 -19.66 -16.44 26.61
N VAL A 117 -19.76 -15.80 25.43
CA VAL A 117 -20.12 -14.38 25.32
C VAL A 117 -21.59 -14.27 24.93
N THR A 118 -22.35 -13.48 25.68
CA THR A 118 -23.73 -13.13 25.36
C THR A 118 -23.79 -12.07 24.27
N LEU A 119 -24.54 -12.31 23.21
CA LEU A 119 -24.77 -11.39 22.09
C LEU A 119 -26.27 -11.21 21.87
N GLU A 120 -26.67 -10.03 21.42
CA GLU A 120 -28.03 -9.76 20.95
C GLU A 120 -28.03 -9.59 19.43
N LEU A 121 -28.86 -10.36 18.74
CA LEU A 121 -28.93 -10.35 17.28
C LEU A 121 -30.36 -10.25 16.80
N ASP A 122 -30.55 -9.51 15.72
CA ASP A 122 -31.77 -9.45 14.96
C ASP A 122 -31.49 -9.71 13.46
N GLY A 123 -32.56 -9.96 12.72
CA GLY A 123 -32.43 -10.30 11.31
C GLY A 123 -33.74 -10.20 10.56
N VAL A 124 -33.63 -10.28 9.25
CA VAL A 124 -34.77 -10.28 8.33
C VAL A 124 -34.72 -11.54 7.49
N LEU A 125 -35.85 -12.23 7.46
CA LEU A 125 -36.04 -13.46 6.72
C LEU A 125 -36.86 -13.17 5.46
N TYR A 126 -36.31 -13.49 4.29
CA TYR A 126 -37.03 -13.38 3.03
C TYR A 126 -37.59 -14.73 2.63
N THR A 127 -38.92 -14.82 2.60
CA THR A 127 -39.62 -16.09 2.32
C THR A 127 -40.59 -15.92 1.17
N ARG A 128 -40.88 -17.02 0.49
CA ARG A 128 -41.98 -17.11 -0.46
C ARG A 128 -42.71 -18.44 -0.32
N VAL A 129 -44.01 -18.42 -0.55
CA VAL A 129 -44.79 -19.65 -0.65
C VAL A 129 -44.53 -20.30 -2.01
N PHE A 130 -44.09 -21.57 -2.00
CA PHE A 130 -43.93 -22.36 -3.22
C PHE A 130 -45.13 -23.28 -3.47
N ASP A 131 -45.67 -23.88 -2.40
CA ASP A 131 -46.83 -24.76 -2.45
C ASP A 131 -47.92 -24.23 -1.51
N ALA A 132 -48.97 -23.64 -2.11
CA ALA A 132 -50.07 -23.05 -1.37
C ALA A 132 -50.89 -24.08 -0.58
N TYR A 133 -51.00 -25.33 -1.07
CA TYR A 133 -51.74 -26.39 -0.39
C TYR A 133 -51.05 -26.75 0.93
N LYS A 134 -49.75 -27.04 0.87
CA LYS A 134 -48.95 -27.32 2.09
C LYS A 134 -48.89 -26.12 3.03
N ALA A 135 -48.79 -24.90 2.50
CA ALA A 135 -48.77 -23.69 3.32
C ALA A 135 -50.09 -23.33 4.00
N SER A 136 -51.19 -23.99 3.62
CA SER A 136 -52.52 -23.73 4.21
C SER A 136 -53.02 -24.88 5.09
N TYR A 137 -52.63 -26.11 4.79
CA TYR A 137 -53.05 -27.28 5.59
C TYR A 137 -51.90 -27.92 6.39
N GLY A 138 -50.64 -27.62 6.07
CA GLY A 138 -49.48 -28.19 6.77
C GLY A 138 -49.20 -27.53 8.12
N VAL A 139 -49.58 -26.27 8.29
CA VAL A 139 -49.41 -25.50 9.54
C VAL A 139 -50.46 -24.39 9.61
N GLU A 140 -50.93 -24.04 10.82
CA GLU A 140 -51.96 -22.99 11.00
C GLU A 140 -51.48 -21.62 10.50
N ASP A 141 -50.26 -21.24 10.87
CA ASP A 141 -49.60 -20.02 10.43
C ASP A 141 -48.14 -20.32 10.06
N ALA A 142 -47.88 -20.40 8.75
CA ALA A 142 -46.56 -20.70 8.22
C ALA A 142 -45.55 -19.57 8.47
N GLU A 143 -46.00 -18.32 8.45
CA GLU A 143 -45.11 -17.16 8.67
C GLU A 143 -44.64 -17.14 10.12
N TYR A 144 -45.56 -17.35 11.06
CA TYR A 144 -45.22 -17.47 12.47
C TYR A 144 -44.34 -18.69 12.75
N ALA A 145 -44.69 -19.87 12.27
CA ALA A 145 -43.93 -21.09 12.52
C ALA A 145 -42.48 -20.98 12.01
N ILE A 146 -42.28 -20.40 10.83
CA ILE A 146 -40.95 -20.19 10.26
C ILE A 146 -40.18 -19.12 11.04
N SER A 147 -40.83 -18.06 11.51
CA SER A 147 -40.16 -17.05 12.35
C SER A 147 -39.61 -17.65 13.64
N GLN A 148 -40.33 -18.59 14.25
CA GLN A 148 -39.91 -19.29 15.48
C GLN A 148 -38.79 -20.30 15.20
N LEU A 149 -38.90 -21.03 14.09
CA LEU A 149 -37.82 -21.89 13.62
C LEU A 149 -36.54 -21.08 13.39
N ALA A 150 -36.64 -19.95 12.68
CA ALA A 150 -35.51 -19.07 12.41
C ALA A 150 -34.84 -18.57 13.70
N GLN A 151 -35.62 -18.17 14.72
CA GLN A 151 -35.07 -17.79 16.03
C GLN A 151 -34.30 -18.93 16.70
N THR A 152 -34.85 -20.15 16.65
CA THR A 152 -34.24 -21.32 17.27
C THR A 152 -32.97 -21.76 16.54
N THR A 153 -33.02 -21.80 15.20
CA THR A 153 -31.87 -22.11 14.33
C THR A 153 -30.77 -21.07 14.49
N MET A 154 -31.11 -19.78 14.49
CA MET A 154 -30.14 -18.70 14.71
C MET A 154 -29.41 -18.85 16.04
N ARG A 155 -30.14 -19.10 17.13
CA ARG A 155 -29.53 -19.35 18.45
C ARG A 155 -28.59 -20.55 18.44
N SER A 156 -28.97 -21.63 17.75
CA SER A 156 -28.17 -22.86 17.69
C SER A 156 -26.90 -22.72 16.85
N GLU A 157 -26.95 -22.01 15.73
CA GLU A 157 -25.79 -21.78 14.85
C GLU A 157 -24.76 -20.86 15.53
N ILE A 158 -25.23 -19.81 16.21
CA ILE A 158 -24.36 -18.88 16.94
C ILE A 158 -23.67 -19.58 18.12
N GLY A 159 -24.36 -20.50 18.79
CA GLY A 159 -23.79 -21.27 19.90
C GLY A 159 -22.63 -22.18 19.49
N GLN A 160 -22.51 -22.53 18.21
CA GLN A 160 -21.42 -23.36 17.69
C GLN A 160 -20.19 -22.55 17.27
N LEU A 161 -20.33 -21.23 17.11
CA LEU A 161 -19.29 -20.34 16.61
C LEU A 161 -18.73 -19.45 17.72
N THR A 162 -17.46 -19.03 17.56
CA THR A 162 -16.82 -18.04 18.42
C THR A 162 -17.30 -16.62 18.08
N LEU A 163 -17.13 -15.67 19.00
CA LEU A 163 -17.52 -14.26 18.77
C LEU A 163 -16.87 -13.69 17.49
N ASP A 164 -15.58 -13.97 17.31
CA ASP A 164 -14.80 -13.45 16.19
C ASP A 164 -15.26 -14.04 14.85
N HIS A 165 -15.59 -15.34 14.80
CA HIS A 165 -16.14 -15.97 13.60
C HIS A 165 -17.54 -15.42 13.26
N VAL A 166 -18.41 -15.20 14.26
CA VAL A 166 -19.73 -14.58 14.04
C VAL A 166 -19.61 -13.17 13.44
N LEU A 167 -18.62 -12.39 13.85
CA LEU A 167 -18.39 -11.04 13.34
C LEU A 167 -17.73 -11.02 11.95
N LYS A 168 -16.79 -11.93 11.67
CA LYS A 168 -16.04 -11.99 10.40
C LYS A 168 -16.79 -12.72 9.28
N GLU A 169 -17.50 -13.79 9.59
CA GLU A 169 -18.06 -14.74 8.61
C GLU A 169 -19.59 -14.66 8.51
N ARG A 170 -20.15 -13.45 8.58
CA ARG A 170 -21.60 -13.22 8.51
C ARG A 170 -22.26 -13.86 7.28
N ALA A 171 -21.59 -13.85 6.13
CA ALA A 171 -22.11 -14.45 4.90
C ALA A 171 -22.26 -15.98 5.00
N ALA A 172 -21.29 -16.67 5.61
CA ALA A 172 -21.35 -18.11 5.81
C ALA A 172 -22.44 -18.49 6.83
N LEU A 173 -22.60 -17.67 7.87
CA LEU A 173 -23.67 -17.85 8.86
C LEU A 173 -25.06 -17.72 8.21
N ASN A 174 -25.25 -16.73 7.34
CA ASN A 174 -26.49 -16.54 6.59
C ASN A 174 -26.83 -17.75 5.70
N THR A 175 -25.83 -18.34 5.03
CA THR A 175 -26.05 -19.52 4.18
C THR A 175 -26.42 -20.75 5.01
N ASN A 176 -25.76 -20.96 6.15
CA ASN A 176 -26.02 -22.10 7.03
C ASN A 176 -27.41 -22.02 7.67
N ILE A 177 -27.78 -20.85 8.20
CA ILE A 177 -29.13 -20.61 8.72
C ILE A 177 -30.19 -20.86 7.64
N THR A 178 -29.98 -20.33 6.43
CA THR A 178 -30.93 -20.50 5.32
C THR A 178 -31.10 -21.97 4.94
N ALA A 179 -30.02 -22.74 4.93
CA ALA A 179 -30.06 -24.17 4.65
C ALA A 179 -30.83 -24.95 5.73
N ALA A 180 -30.52 -24.70 7.00
CA ALA A 180 -31.18 -25.36 8.13
C ALA A 180 -32.69 -25.03 8.23
N ILE A 181 -33.09 -23.78 7.95
CA ILE A 181 -34.50 -23.40 7.92
C ILE A 181 -35.24 -24.12 6.77
N ASN A 182 -34.60 -24.24 5.60
CA ASN A 182 -35.24 -24.83 4.42
C ASN A 182 -35.56 -26.33 4.56
N GLU A 183 -34.80 -27.07 5.37
CA GLU A 183 -35.06 -28.49 5.65
C GLU A 183 -36.46 -28.71 6.24
N ALA A 184 -36.85 -27.91 7.23
CA ALA A 184 -38.18 -28.00 7.84
C ALA A 184 -39.25 -27.21 7.05
N ALA A 185 -38.88 -26.06 6.43
CA ALA A 185 -39.83 -25.22 5.70
C ALA A 185 -40.50 -25.93 4.50
N GLN A 186 -39.83 -26.94 3.92
CA GLN A 186 -40.37 -27.72 2.80
C GLN A 186 -41.65 -28.49 3.17
N ALA A 187 -41.78 -28.95 4.43
CA ALA A 187 -43.00 -29.60 4.92
C ALA A 187 -44.20 -28.63 4.95
N TRP A 188 -43.93 -27.35 5.17
CA TRP A 188 -44.93 -26.27 5.21
C TRP A 188 -45.15 -25.59 3.86
N GLY A 189 -44.51 -26.02 2.77
CA GLY A 189 -44.72 -25.43 1.44
C GLY A 189 -44.16 -24.01 1.27
N VAL A 190 -43.27 -23.58 2.17
CA VAL A 190 -42.60 -22.28 2.12
C VAL A 190 -41.12 -22.50 1.83
N THR A 191 -40.51 -21.58 1.11
CA THR A 191 -39.07 -21.58 0.84
C THR A 191 -38.46 -20.30 1.38
N CYS A 192 -37.41 -20.44 2.20
CA CYS A 192 -36.56 -19.33 2.58
C CYS A 192 -35.59 -19.05 1.44
N LEU A 193 -35.63 -17.82 0.92
CA LEU A 193 -34.73 -17.37 -0.14
C LEU A 193 -33.39 -16.93 0.43
N ARG A 194 -33.44 -16.16 1.52
CA ARG A 194 -32.25 -15.70 2.25
C ARG A 194 -32.60 -15.25 3.66
N TYR A 195 -31.63 -15.43 4.55
CA TYR A 195 -31.59 -14.81 5.86
C TYR A 195 -30.54 -13.70 5.86
N GLU A 196 -30.90 -12.51 6.33
CA GLU A 196 -30.00 -11.38 6.48
C GLU A 196 -29.94 -10.96 7.95
N ILE A 197 -28.78 -11.11 8.59
CA ILE A 197 -28.53 -10.53 9.93
C ILE A 197 -28.52 -9.01 9.79
N ARG A 198 -29.31 -8.31 10.60
CA ARG A 198 -29.37 -6.84 10.60
C ARG A 198 -28.23 -6.30 11.46
N ASP A 199 -28.32 -6.48 12.77
CA ASP A 199 -27.32 -6.00 13.73
C ASP A 199 -26.86 -7.09 14.71
N ILE A 200 -25.63 -6.93 15.20
CA ILE A 200 -25.01 -7.81 16.21
C ILE A 200 -24.50 -6.91 17.33
N HIS A 201 -25.16 -6.97 18.48
CA HIS A 201 -24.81 -6.20 19.65
C HIS A 201 -24.06 -7.09 20.65
N ALA A 202 -22.79 -6.75 20.88
CA ALA A 202 -21.96 -7.39 21.89
C ALA A 202 -21.78 -6.44 23.10
N PRO A 203 -21.61 -6.97 24.32
CA PRO A 203 -21.33 -6.16 25.49
C PRO A 203 -20.03 -5.38 25.30
N ALA A 204 -20.08 -4.07 25.55
CA ALA A 204 -19.00 -3.13 25.23
C ALA A 204 -17.65 -3.51 25.85
N GLY A 205 -17.65 -4.08 27.06
CA GLY A 205 -16.43 -4.52 27.74
C GLY A 205 -15.65 -5.59 26.97
N VAL A 206 -16.35 -6.53 26.32
CA VAL A 206 -15.71 -7.60 25.52
C VAL A 206 -15.14 -7.02 24.23
N VAL A 207 -15.90 -6.15 23.57
CA VAL A 207 -15.46 -5.49 22.33
C VAL A 207 -14.25 -4.60 22.57
N GLU A 208 -14.22 -3.84 23.67
CA GLU A 208 -13.06 -3.02 24.04
C GLU A 208 -11.82 -3.88 24.34
N ALA A 209 -11.98 -4.97 25.10
CA ALA A 209 -10.90 -5.90 25.37
C ALA A 209 -10.34 -6.51 24.07
N MET A 210 -11.22 -6.90 23.15
CA MET A 210 -10.85 -7.42 21.83
C MET A 210 -10.11 -6.36 21.00
N HIS A 211 -10.58 -5.12 20.96
CA HIS A 211 -9.87 -4.03 20.27
C HIS A 211 -8.50 -3.76 20.88
N ARG A 212 -8.38 -3.80 22.22
CA ARG A 212 -7.09 -3.63 22.91
C ARG A 212 -6.13 -4.77 22.57
N GLN A 213 -6.61 -6.01 22.53
CA GLN A 213 -5.82 -7.18 22.13
C GLN A 213 -5.36 -7.09 20.67
N VAL A 214 -6.27 -6.79 19.74
CA VAL A 214 -5.94 -6.66 18.31
C VAL A 214 -4.96 -5.51 18.07
N THR A 215 -5.12 -4.39 18.79
CA THR A 215 -4.20 -3.25 18.71
C THR A 215 -2.81 -3.63 19.23
N ALA A 216 -2.73 -4.30 20.38
CA ALA A 216 -1.47 -4.78 20.93
C ALA A 216 -0.76 -5.78 20.00
N GLU A 217 -1.50 -6.72 19.41
CA GLU A 217 -0.94 -7.67 18.44
C GLU A 217 -0.46 -6.98 17.17
N ARG A 218 -1.23 -6.02 16.64
CA ARG A 218 -0.83 -5.22 15.48
C ARG A 218 0.43 -4.40 15.77
N SER A 219 0.51 -3.75 16.93
CA SER A 219 1.71 -3.00 17.35
C SER A 219 2.93 -3.91 17.48
N LYS A 220 2.78 -5.09 18.10
CA LYS A 220 3.86 -6.08 18.19
C LYS A 220 4.33 -6.55 16.81
N ARG A 221 3.40 -6.84 15.90
CA ARG A 221 3.76 -7.24 14.53
C ARG A 221 4.45 -6.11 13.77
N ALA A 222 4.00 -4.87 13.93
CA ALA A 222 4.64 -3.70 13.33
C ALA A 222 6.08 -3.52 13.85
N GLU A 223 6.30 -3.62 15.16
CA GLU A 223 7.63 -3.51 15.77
C GLU A 223 8.61 -4.59 15.30
N ILE A 224 8.13 -5.84 15.17
CA ILE A 224 8.93 -6.93 14.61
C ILE A 224 9.29 -6.64 13.16
N LEU A 225 8.32 -6.25 12.34
CA LEU A 225 8.54 -5.92 10.92
C LEU A 225 9.49 -4.72 10.74
N ASP A 226 9.38 -3.70 11.59
CA ASP A 226 10.28 -2.54 11.56
C ASP A 226 11.70 -2.94 11.96
N SER A 227 11.85 -3.79 12.98
CA SER A 227 13.16 -4.30 13.42
C SER A 227 13.80 -5.18 12.33
N GLU A 228 13.02 -6.05 11.69
CA GLU A 228 13.45 -6.88 10.55
C GLU A 228 13.82 -6.01 9.35
N GLY A 229 13.01 -4.99 9.03
CA GLY A 229 13.27 -4.03 7.97
C GLY A 229 14.54 -3.22 8.20
N GLN A 230 14.79 -2.75 9.44
CA GLN A 230 16.03 -2.05 9.81
C GLN A 230 17.25 -2.95 9.68
N ARG A 231 17.16 -4.20 10.17
CA ARG A 231 18.23 -5.18 10.03
C ARG A 231 18.54 -5.47 8.57
N GLN A 232 17.52 -5.71 7.76
CA GLN A 232 17.69 -5.99 6.34
C GLN A 232 18.27 -4.78 5.58
N SER A 233 17.80 -3.57 5.91
CA SER A 233 18.33 -2.32 5.34
C SER A 233 19.82 -2.15 5.67
N ALA A 234 20.22 -2.37 6.92
CA ALA A 234 21.62 -2.27 7.35
C ALA A 234 22.51 -3.29 6.63
N ILE A 235 22.04 -4.53 6.46
CA ILE A 235 22.75 -5.56 5.69
C ILE A 235 22.91 -5.13 4.23
N ASN A 236 21.83 -4.66 3.59
CA ASN A 236 21.86 -4.23 2.20
C ASN A 236 22.83 -3.05 1.99
N ILE A 237 22.89 -2.10 2.93
CA ILE A 237 23.84 -0.98 2.88
C ILE A 237 25.29 -1.48 3.04
N ALA A 238 25.54 -2.38 3.99
CA ALA A 238 26.87 -2.94 4.21
C ALA A 238 27.36 -3.75 3.00
N GLU A 239 26.48 -4.56 2.41
CA GLU A 239 26.75 -5.32 1.20
C GLU A 239 26.99 -4.41 -0.01
N GLY A 240 26.15 -3.38 -0.20
CA GLY A 240 26.35 -2.35 -1.22
C GLY A 240 27.69 -1.63 -1.08
N ARG A 241 28.12 -1.29 0.15
CA ARG A 241 29.44 -0.70 0.43
C ARG A 241 30.59 -1.67 0.14
N LYS A 242 30.46 -2.94 0.52
CA LYS A 242 31.46 -3.97 0.21
C LYS A 242 31.62 -4.10 -1.31
N GLN A 243 30.50 -4.22 -2.02
CA GLN A 243 30.46 -4.31 -3.47
C GLN A 243 31.09 -3.08 -4.13
N SER A 244 30.78 -1.87 -3.65
CA SER A 244 31.32 -0.64 -4.21
C SER A 244 32.84 -0.51 -4.02
N VAL A 245 33.37 -0.92 -2.87
CA VAL A 245 34.83 -0.91 -2.62
C VAL A 245 35.57 -1.93 -3.50
N ILE A 246 34.99 -3.12 -3.69
CA ILE A 246 35.56 -4.13 -4.59
C ILE A 246 35.59 -3.59 -6.02
N LEU A 247 34.45 -3.10 -6.51
CA LEU A 247 34.34 -2.52 -7.86
C LEU A 247 35.29 -1.33 -8.06
N ALA A 248 35.46 -0.47 -7.05
CA ALA A 248 36.41 0.64 -7.12
C ALA A 248 37.88 0.14 -7.18
N SER A 249 38.21 -0.90 -6.41
CA SER A 249 39.55 -1.50 -6.42
C SER A 249 39.86 -2.17 -7.75
N GLU A 250 38.89 -2.89 -8.31
CA GLU A 250 38.98 -3.49 -9.64
C GLU A 250 39.10 -2.43 -10.74
N ALA A 251 38.31 -1.35 -10.64
CA ALA A 251 38.39 -0.23 -11.56
C ALA A 251 39.77 0.45 -11.53
N MET A 252 40.32 0.73 -10.34
CA MET A 252 41.67 1.31 -10.22
C MET A 252 42.75 0.38 -10.80
N ARG A 253 42.65 -0.93 -10.54
CA ARG A 253 43.59 -1.90 -11.11
C ARG A 253 43.51 -1.91 -12.63
N ALA A 254 42.30 -1.93 -13.19
CA ALA A 254 42.09 -1.89 -14.63
C ALA A 254 42.59 -0.56 -15.23
N GLU A 255 42.33 0.57 -14.57
CA GLU A 255 42.84 1.88 -14.97
C GLU A 255 44.36 1.91 -15.01
N GLN A 256 45.05 1.41 -13.97
CA GLN A 256 46.52 1.34 -13.93
C GLN A 256 47.09 0.46 -15.05
N ILE A 257 46.48 -0.69 -15.32
CA ILE A 257 46.90 -1.57 -16.43
C ILE A 257 46.69 -0.88 -17.77
N ASN A 258 45.53 -0.25 -17.96
CA ASN A 258 45.20 0.47 -19.20
C ASN A 258 46.15 1.66 -19.42
N ARG A 259 46.50 2.37 -18.34
CA ARG A 259 47.47 3.46 -18.39
C ARG A 259 48.88 2.96 -18.72
N ALA A 260 49.35 1.92 -18.03
CA ALA A 260 50.68 1.35 -18.27
C ALA A 260 50.81 0.77 -19.69
N SER A 261 49.76 0.08 -20.19
CA SER A 261 49.73 -0.42 -21.56
C SER A 261 49.66 0.70 -22.58
N GLY A 262 48.84 1.73 -22.36
CA GLY A 262 48.79 2.92 -23.22
C GLY A 262 50.12 3.67 -23.26
N GLU A 263 50.82 3.81 -22.12
CA GLU A 263 52.15 4.41 -22.05
C GLU A 263 53.20 3.54 -22.78
N ALA A 264 53.18 2.23 -22.58
CA ALA A 264 54.08 1.30 -23.27
C ALA A 264 53.86 1.32 -24.80
N GLU A 265 52.60 1.32 -25.24
CA GLU A 265 52.25 1.39 -26.65
C GLU A 265 52.64 2.74 -27.27
N ALA A 266 52.44 3.85 -26.54
CA ALA A 266 52.90 5.17 -26.96
C ALA A 266 54.44 5.24 -27.07
N ILE A 267 55.18 4.64 -26.13
CA ILE A 267 56.65 4.56 -26.19
C ILE A 267 57.08 3.71 -27.38
N LEU A 268 56.46 2.56 -27.61
CA LEU A 268 56.77 1.70 -28.76
C LEU A 268 56.49 2.41 -30.09
N MET A 269 55.36 3.13 -30.20
CA MET A 269 55.06 3.92 -31.39
C MET A 269 56.07 5.04 -31.61
N LYS A 270 56.44 5.78 -30.56
CA LYS A 270 57.49 6.81 -30.64
C LYS A 270 58.84 6.20 -31.04
N ALA A 271 59.25 5.10 -30.41
CA ALA A 271 60.51 4.41 -30.69
C ALA A 271 60.56 3.91 -32.14
N LYS A 272 59.48 3.29 -32.63
CA LYS A 272 59.34 2.87 -34.04
C LYS A 272 59.41 4.06 -34.99
N ALA A 273 58.71 5.16 -34.69
CA ALA A 273 58.76 6.38 -35.50
C ALA A 273 60.16 7.00 -35.52
N THR A 274 60.85 7.04 -34.38
CA THR A 274 62.24 7.52 -34.31
C THR A 274 63.21 6.60 -35.04
N ALA A 275 63.05 5.29 -34.94
CA ALA A 275 63.88 4.32 -35.66
C ALA A 275 63.67 4.46 -37.17
N ALA A 276 62.42 4.54 -37.64
CA ALA A 276 62.11 4.80 -39.05
C ALA A 276 62.67 6.15 -39.54
N GLY A 277 62.62 7.19 -38.70
CA GLY A 277 63.24 8.49 -38.99
C GLY A 277 64.77 8.40 -39.09
N ILE A 278 65.42 7.70 -38.16
CA ILE A 278 66.88 7.45 -38.19
C ILE A 278 67.25 6.62 -39.42
N ASP A 279 66.50 5.58 -39.76
CA ASP A 279 66.73 4.77 -40.95
C ASP A 279 66.60 5.59 -42.24
N ALA A 280 65.64 6.52 -42.30
CA ALA A 280 65.50 7.44 -43.44
C ALA A 280 66.69 8.40 -43.55
N ILE A 281 67.20 8.91 -42.42
CA ILE A 281 68.43 9.71 -42.37
C ILE A 281 69.64 8.86 -42.77
N ALA A 282 69.78 7.63 -42.26
CA ALA A 282 70.88 6.73 -42.60
C ALA A 282 70.91 6.38 -44.10
N LYS A 283 69.75 6.14 -44.72
CA LYS A 283 69.63 5.92 -46.17
C LYS A 283 70.06 7.15 -46.97
N SER A 284 69.63 8.34 -46.56
CA SER A 284 70.03 9.59 -47.24
C SER A 284 71.53 9.92 -47.05
N ILE A 285 72.15 9.52 -45.94
CA ILE A 285 73.61 9.60 -45.74
C ILE A 285 74.35 8.67 -46.71
N ALA A 286 73.85 7.45 -46.93
CA ALA A 286 74.47 6.47 -47.82
C ALA A 286 74.41 6.88 -49.31
N GLU A 287 73.54 7.81 -49.70
CA GLU A 287 73.30 8.23 -51.08
C GLU A 287 74.04 9.53 -51.51
N GLY A 288 74.74 10.27 -50.61
CA GLY A 288 75.61 11.40 -51.02
C GLY A 288 76.15 12.32 -49.89
N GLU A 289 77.43 12.70 -49.98
CA GLU A 289 78.33 12.92 -48.81
C GLU A 289 78.45 14.34 -48.19
N ASP A 290 77.84 15.42 -48.68
CA ASP A 290 78.09 16.78 -48.10
C ASP A 290 76.89 17.42 -47.36
N ALA A 291 75.65 17.08 -47.69
CA ALA A 291 74.45 17.62 -47.00
C ALA A 291 74.10 16.84 -45.71
N ALA A 292 74.58 15.61 -45.60
CA ALA A 292 74.35 14.70 -44.48
C ALA A 292 74.91 15.22 -43.14
N ARG A 293 76.15 15.74 -43.14
CA ARG A 293 76.79 16.24 -41.91
C ARG A 293 76.11 17.49 -41.35
N GLY A 294 75.54 18.32 -42.23
CA GLY A 294 74.75 19.50 -41.85
C GLY A 294 73.40 19.16 -41.21
N ALA A 295 72.70 18.14 -41.71
CA ALA A 295 71.43 17.69 -41.12
C ALA A 295 71.63 17.04 -39.73
N VAL A 296 72.72 16.28 -39.55
CA VAL A 296 73.05 15.68 -38.25
C VAL A 296 73.43 16.75 -37.23
N SER A 297 74.27 17.73 -37.58
CA SER A 297 74.64 18.81 -36.66
C SER A 297 73.44 19.69 -36.30
N LEU A 298 72.52 19.94 -37.23
CA LEU A 298 71.25 20.63 -36.96
C LEU A 298 70.39 19.84 -35.98
N SER A 299 70.25 18.51 -36.15
CA SER A 299 69.45 17.68 -35.23
C SER A 299 70.03 17.61 -33.81
N VAL A 300 71.36 17.67 -33.67
CA VAL A 300 72.04 17.73 -32.36
C VAL A 300 71.84 19.11 -31.73
N ALA A 301 71.90 20.18 -32.52
CA ALA A 301 71.61 21.53 -32.07
C ALA A 301 70.14 21.67 -31.62
N GLU A 302 69.18 21.14 -32.37
CA GLU A 302 67.76 21.12 -32.00
C GLU A 302 67.54 20.34 -30.69
N LYS A 303 68.14 19.15 -30.54
CA LYS A 303 68.06 18.38 -29.28
C LYS A 303 68.70 19.13 -28.09
N TYR A 304 69.79 19.85 -28.32
CA TYR A 304 70.43 20.68 -27.30
C TYR A 304 69.52 21.85 -26.88
N VAL A 305 68.91 22.54 -27.84
CA VAL A 305 67.95 23.64 -27.58
C VAL A 305 66.71 23.12 -26.86
N ASP A 306 66.17 21.97 -27.26
CA ASP A 306 65.01 21.34 -26.61
C ASP A 306 65.32 20.89 -25.17
N ALA A 307 66.51 20.34 -24.93
CA ALA A 307 66.97 20.01 -23.58
C ALA A 307 67.09 21.26 -22.72
N PHE A 308 67.64 22.35 -23.28
CA PHE A 308 67.72 23.65 -22.61
C PHE A 308 66.33 24.24 -22.32
N ALA A 309 65.39 24.09 -23.26
CA ALA A 309 64.01 24.57 -23.12
C ALA A 309 63.22 23.81 -22.03
N LYS A 310 63.46 22.49 -21.89
CA LYS A 310 62.88 21.70 -20.78
C LYS A 310 63.46 22.11 -19.43
N LEU A 311 64.77 22.36 -19.38
CA LEU A 311 65.47 22.85 -18.19
C LEU A 311 64.89 24.21 -17.75
N ALA A 312 64.62 25.11 -18.70
CA ALA A 312 63.99 26.41 -18.44
C ALA A 312 62.49 26.34 -18.05
N LYS A 313 61.79 25.23 -18.32
CA LYS A 313 60.37 25.03 -17.96
C LYS A 313 60.17 24.45 -16.56
N GLU A 314 61.02 23.52 -16.14
CA GLU A 314 60.91 22.86 -14.83
C GLU A 314 61.61 23.63 -13.71
N SER A 315 62.58 24.48 -14.04
CA SER A 315 63.29 25.32 -13.07
C SER A 315 62.93 26.79 -13.23
N THR A 316 62.38 27.40 -12.17
CA THR A 316 62.04 28.84 -12.11
C THR A 316 63.28 29.75 -12.07
N ALA A 317 64.49 29.18 -11.96
CA ALA A 317 65.74 29.90 -11.92
C ALA A 317 66.65 29.50 -13.09
N VAL A 318 66.61 30.27 -14.17
CA VAL A 318 67.55 30.14 -15.29
C VAL A 318 68.89 30.74 -14.86
N VAL A 319 69.87 29.89 -14.56
CA VAL A 319 71.27 30.32 -14.42
C VAL A 319 71.89 30.32 -15.80
N VAL A 320 71.95 31.50 -16.43
CA VAL A 320 72.77 31.70 -17.63
C VAL A 320 74.22 31.90 -17.16
N PRO A 321 75.15 30.97 -17.44
CA PRO A 321 76.55 31.20 -17.10
C PRO A 321 77.07 32.35 -17.95
N GLY A 322 77.54 33.42 -17.30
CA GLY A 322 78.24 34.51 -17.99
C GLY A 322 79.57 34.07 -18.63
N ASN A 323 79.99 32.81 -18.42
CA ASN A 323 81.19 32.25 -19.01
C ASN A 323 81.01 30.74 -19.28
N VAL A 324 80.95 30.37 -20.56
CA VAL A 324 80.59 29.03 -21.07
C VAL A 324 81.72 27.99 -20.92
N GLY A 325 82.74 28.29 -20.10
CA GLY A 325 84.01 27.54 -20.07
C GLY A 325 84.27 26.62 -18.88
N ASP A 326 83.49 26.69 -17.78
CA ASP A 326 83.87 25.99 -16.54
C ASP A 326 82.75 25.10 -15.96
N ILE A 327 82.80 23.82 -16.36
CA ILE A 327 81.85 22.76 -16.01
C ILE A 327 81.87 22.43 -14.50
N GLY A 328 82.98 22.70 -13.79
CA GLY A 328 83.14 22.40 -12.36
C GLY A 328 82.29 23.30 -11.45
N GLY A 329 82.12 24.58 -11.83
CA GLY A 329 81.32 25.54 -11.07
C GLY A 329 79.81 25.27 -11.11
N MET A 330 79.33 24.63 -12.18
CA MET A 330 77.92 24.28 -12.36
C MET A 330 77.46 23.16 -11.42
N ILE A 331 78.32 22.18 -11.16
CA ILE A 331 78.00 21.04 -10.29
C ILE A 331 77.93 21.49 -8.82
N ALA A 332 78.85 22.37 -8.40
CA ALA A 332 78.89 22.91 -7.05
C ALA A 332 77.68 23.82 -6.73
N THR A 333 77.28 24.66 -7.69
CA THR A 333 76.11 25.52 -7.52
C THR A 333 74.81 24.72 -7.53
N GLY A 334 74.67 23.72 -8.40
CA GLY A 334 73.52 22.80 -8.42
C GLY A 334 73.33 22.01 -7.12
N LEU A 335 74.41 21.51 -6.52
CA LEU A 335 74.37 20.80 -5.23
C LEU A 335 74.01 21.72 -4.05
N SER A 336 74.43 22.98 -4.08
CA SER A 336 74.17 23.94 -2.99
C SER A 336 72.70 24.39 -2.89
N VAL A 337 71.97 24.36 -4.00
CA VAL A 337 70.53 24.71 -4.04
C VAL A 337 69.69 23.56 -3.52
N TYR A 338 70.06 22.32 -3.82
CA TYR A 338 69.37 21.13 -3.32
C TYR A 338 69.37 21.07 -1.78
N GLY A 339 70.48 21.43 -1.14
CA GLY A 339 70.59 21.49 0.33
C GLY A 339 69.67 22.53 0.99
N LYS A 340 69.48 23.69 0.36
CA LYS A 340 68.67 24.79 0.93
C LYS A 340 67.17 24.61 0.77
N VAL A 341 66.73 23.86 -0.24
CA VAL A 341 65.30 23.56 -0.45
C VAL A 341 64.79 22.52 0.57
N GLY A 342 65.64 21.59 1.01
CA GLY A 342 65.32 20.65 2.08
C GLY A 342 65.05 21.34 3.43
N GLU A 343 65.84 22.35 3.78
CA GLU A 343 65.64 23.13 5.01
C GLU A 343 64.35 23.97 4.99
N ALA A 344 63.96 24.49 3.83
CA ALA A 344 62.73 25.26 3.67
C ALA A 344 61.46 24.40 3.78
N GLN A 345 61.48 23.17 3.23
CA GLN A 345 60.39 22.20 3.39
C GLN A 345 60.24 21.69 4.83
N ALA A 346 61.36 21.45 5.53
CA ALA A 346 61.34 21.04 6.93
C ALA A 346 60.74 22.10 7.87
N ARG A 347 61.08 23.39 7.67
CA ARG A 347 60.51 24.50 8.45
C ARG A 347 59.01 24.71 8.21
N THR A 348 58.54 24.41 7.00
CA THR A 348 57.12 24.56 6.65
C THR A 348 56.28 23.40 7.22
N MET A 349 56.83 22.19 7.29
CA MET A 349 56.22 21.05 8.00
C MET A 349 56.18 21.27 9.51
N ALA A 350 57.25 21.78 10.12
CA ALA A 350 57.33 22.07 11.54
C ALA A 350 56.29 23.11 12.00
N ASN A 351 56.13 24.21 11.26
CA ASN A 351 55.11 25.22 11.59
C ASN A 351 53.67 24.70 11.44
N LYS A 352 53.44 23.74 10.53
CA LYS A 352 52.11 23.16 10.31
C LYS A 352 51.73 22.14 11.39
N MET A 353 52.71 21.50 12.03
CA MET A 353 52.50 20.62 13.19
C MET A 353 52.27 21.42 14.47
N VAL A 354 53.05 22.50 14.68
CA VAL A 354 52.89 23.42 15.83
C VAL A 354 51.52 24.11 15.82
N SER A 355 50.98 24.48 14.65
CA SER A 355 49.64 25.05 14.56
C SER A 355 48.51 24.04 14.82
N LYS A 356 48.79 22.73 14.72
CA LYS A 356 47.78 21.67 14.87
C LYS A 356 47.65 21.19 16.32
N GLU A 357 48.70 21.33 17.13
CA GLU A 357 48.69 20.97 18.57
C GLU A 357 48.29 22.15 19.48
N ALA A 358 48.17 23.37 18.95
CA ALA A 358 47.66 24.52 19.70
C ALA A 358 46.12 24.56 19.84
N GLU A 359 45.40 23.65 19.17
CA GLU A 359 43.95 23.47 19.35
C GLU A 359 43.58 22.41 20.40
N ASP A 360 44.50 21.51 20.77
CA ASP A 360 44.30 20.51 21.83
C ASP A 360 45.19 20.84 23.03
N GLY A 361 44.58 21.45 24.05
CA GLY A 361 45.31 22.04 25.18
C GLY A 361 45.86 21.03 26.19
N GLU A 362 47.07 21.29 26.67
CA GLU A 362 47.44 21.13 28.07
C GLU A 362 48.66 22.00 28.42
N ALA A 363 48.60 22.66 29.57
CA ALA A 363 49.59 23.63 30.02
C ALA A 363 50.88 22.93 30.47
N GLY A 364 51.95 23.08 29.69
CA GLY A 364 53.31 22.66 30.02
C GLY A 364 54.33 23.73 29.60
N ASN A 365 55.33 23.99 30.46
CA ASN A 365 56.23 25.13 30.34
C ASN A 365 57.08 25.09 29.04
N PRO A 366 57.08 26.13 28.18
CA PRO A 366 57.64 26.08 26.81
C PRO A 366 59.17 25.93 26.68
N LYS A 367 59.91 25.95 27.79
CA LYS A 367 61.38 25.82 27.79
C LYS A 367 61.84 24.37 27.91
N GLU A 368 61.17 23.57 28.74
CA GLU A 368 61.56 22.16 28.97
C GLU A 368 61.27 21.27 27.75
N LEU A 369 60.23 21.58 26.97
CA LEU A 369 59.89 20.89 25.72
C LEU A 369 60.82 21.25 24.55
N LYS A 370 61.45 22.43 24.57
CA LYS A 370 62.44 22.80 23.54
C LYS A 370 63.75 22.06 23.74
N ASP A 371 64.18 21.94 24.99
CA ASP A 371 65.43 21.27 25.33
C ASP A 371 65.33 19.76 25.13
N SER A 372 64.19 19.12 25.45
CA SER A 372 64.00 17.67 25.24
C SER A 372 63.89 17.27 23.76
N VAL A 373 63.28 18.12 22.92
CA VAL A 373 63.18 17.85 21.47
C VAL A 373 64.53 18.06 20.79
N LEU A 374 65.33 19.05 21.21
CA LEU A 374 66.69 19.24 20.71
C LEU A 374 67.60 18.06 21.07
N GLU A 375 67.48 17.55 22.29
CA GLU A 375 68.25 16.39 22.76
C GLU A 375 67.87 15.09 21.99
N SER A 376 66.59 14.92 21.64
CA SER A 376 66.12 13.79 20.82
C SER A 376 66.60 13.81 19.36
N PHE A 377 66.86 15.00 18.82
CA PHE A 377 67.43 15.19 17.48
C PHE A 377 68.94 14.95 17.45
N ASP A 378 69.68 15.34 18.48
CA ASP A 378 71.12 15.02 18.62
C ASP A 378 71.35 13.52 18.83
N GLU A 379 70.45 12.83 19.55
CA GLU A 379 70.54 11.39 19.80
C GLU A 379 70.22 10.55 18.53
N THR A 380 69.39 11.08 17.62
CA THR A 380 69.10 10.44 16.33
C THR A 380 70.13 10.79 15.25
N ALA A 381 70.78 11.95 15.32
CA ALA A 381 71.90 12.31 14.45
C ALA A 381 73.19 11.53 14.78
N ALA A 382 73.38 11.09 16.03
CA ALA A 382 74.52 10.27 16.44
C ALA A 382 74.40 8.77 16.07
N ARG A 383 73.26 8.33 15.52
CA ARG A 383 72.97 6.93 15.18
C ARG A 383 72.91 6.63 13.67
N GLN A 384 73.42 7.52 12.82
CA GLN A 384 73.65 7.25 11.39
C GLN A 384 75.12 7.33 11.01
#